data_AF-T2SW33-F1
#
_entry.id   AF-T2SW33-F1
#
_cell.length_a   1.000
_cell.length_b   1.000
_cell.length_c   1.000
_cell.angle_alpha   90.00
_cell.angle_beta   90.00
_cell.angle_gamma   90.00
#
_symmetry.space_group_name_H-M   'P 1'
#
loop_
_entity.id
_entity.type
_entity.pdbx_description
1 polymer ?
#
loop_
_entity_poly.entity_id
_entity_poly.type
_entity_poly.pdbx_seq_one_letter_code
_entity_poly.pdbx_strand_id
1 'polypeptide(L)'
;RFCQAFMNELYRHIGATTDVPAGDIGVGEREIGYLFGQYKKLVNRFEGVLTGKGLTYGGSLCRKEATGYGCVYFAEEMLQERNSSLEGKVCSVSGSGNVAIYTIEKLLQIGAKPVTASDSNGMIYDKDSIDLELLKEIKEARRGRIKEYALEKTSAKYTPTENYPKGGNAVWHVPCFAAFPSATENELSVLDA
;
A
#
# COMPACT_ATOMS: atom_id res chain seq x y z
N ARG A 1 -11.15 14.66 16.94
CA ARG A 1 -11.67 16.03 16.64
C ARG A 1 -11.95 16.21 15.15
N PHE A 2 -10.95 16.18 14.26
CA PHE A 2 -11.18 16.36 12.81
C PHE A 2 -12.19 15.36 12.20
N CYS A 3 -11.97 14.05 12.35
CA CYS A 3 -12.91 13.02 11.86
C CYS A 3 -14.34 13.21 12.39
N GLN A 4 -14.50 13.66 13.63
CA GLN A 4 -15.81 13.90 14.22
C GLN A 4 -16.51 15.10 13.57
N ALA A 5 -15.78 16.21 13.39
CA ALA A 5 -16.30 17.39 12.71
C ALA A 5 -16.66 17.08 11.26
N PHE A 6 -15.83 16.31 10.56
CA PHE A 6 -16.10 15.86 9.19
C PHE A 6 -17.36 14.99 9.12
N MET A 7 -17.48 14.00 10.01
CA MET A 7 -18.64 13.11 10.04
C MET A 7 -19.94 13.81 10.47
N ASN A 8 -19.88 14.92 11.22
CA ASN A 8 -21.07 15.73 11.54
C ASN A 8 -21.76 16.32 10.30
N GLU A 9 -21.04 16.46 9.18
CA GLU A 9 -21.66 16.81 7.91
C GLU A 9 -21.90 15.55 7.07
N LEU A 10 -20.90 14.69 6.90
CA LEU A 10 -21.00 13.55 5.98
C LEU A 10 -22.13 12.56 6.32
N TYR A 11 -22.47 12.36 7.60
CA TYR A 11 -23.40 11.30 8.03
C TYR A 11 -24.78 11.36 7.36
N ARG A 12 -25.24 12.55 6.97
CA ARG A 12 -26.56 12.75 6.36
C ARG A 12 -26.61 12.39 4.86
N HIS A 13 -25.44 12.13 4.27
CA HIS A 13 -25.27 11.82 2.86
C HIS A 13 -24.86 10.36 2.61
N ILE A 14 -24.52 9.61 3.67
CA ILE A 14 -24.03 8.23 3.60
C ILE A 14 -24.94 7.25 4.35
N GLY A 15 -24.85 5.97 4.03
CA GLY A 15 -25.65 4.94 4.65
C GLY A 15 -25.39 3.57 4.02
N ALA A 16 -25.73 2.50 4.74
CA ALA A 16 -25.41 1.13 4.32
C ALA A 16 -25.94 0.74 2.91
N THR A 17 -26.97 1.43 2.42
CA THR A 17 -27.56 1.23 1.08
C THR A 17 -27.56 2.50 0.21
N THR A 18 -26.80 3.53 0.61
CA THR A 18 -26.71 4.80 -0.11
C THR A 18 -25.29 5.05 -0.60
N ASP A 19 -24.35 5.16 0.33
CA ASP A 19 -22.94 5.38 0.07
C ASP A 19 -22.15 4.80 1.25
N VAL A 20 -21.12 4.01 0.94
CA VAL A 20 -20.33 3.24 1.91
C VAL A 20 -18.84 3.61 1.74
N PRO A 21 -18.37 4.69 2.38
CA PRO A 21 -16.98 5.12 2.26
C PRO A 21 -15.97 4.11 2.84
N ALA A 22 -14.70 4.34 2.51
CA ALA A 22 -13.56 3.53 2.95
C ALA A 22 -12.37 4.41 3.32
N GLY A 23 -11.26 3.77 3.71
CA GLY A 23 -9.98 4.44 3.89
C GLY A 23 -9.24 4.66 2.57
N ASP A 24 -8.31 5.61 2.58
CA ASP A 24 -7.41 5.97 1.48
C ASP A 24 -6.15 6.65 2.06
N ILE A 25 -5.34 7.33 1.24
CA ILE A 25 -4.16 8.09 1.69
C ILE A 25 -4.57 9.09 2.77
N GLY A 26 -4.00 8.92 3.97
CA GLY A 26 -4.30 9.76 5.14
C GLY A 26 -5.51 9.32 5.98
N VAL A 27 -6.28 8.33 5.54
CA VAL A 27 -7.43 7.77 6.27
C VAL A 27 -7.22 6.26 6.46
N GLY A 28 -6.57 5.89 7.57
CA GLY A 28 -6.35 4.49 7.94
C GLY A 28 -7.41 3.94 8.90
N GLU A 29 -7.16 2.75 9.46
CA GLU A 29 -8.07 2.10 10.43
C GLU A 29 -8.41 3.02 11.62
N ARG A 30 -7.42 3.80 12.09
CA ARG A 30 -7.63 4.76 13.18
C ARG A 30 -8.68 5.82 12.81
N GLU A 31 -8.53 6.45 11.65
CA GLU A 31 -9.47 7.46 11.18
C GLU A 31 -10.85 6.84 10.90
N ILE A 32 -10.92 5.64 10.30
CA ILE A 32 -12.18 4.90 10.10
C ILE A 32 -12.88 4.60 11.43
N GLY A 33 -12.14 4.19 12.47
CA GLY A 33 -12.71 3.98 13.80
C GLY A 33 -13.32 5.25 14.39
N TYR A 34 -12.65 6.40 14.24
CA TYR A 34 -13.19 7.69 14.70
C TYR A 34 -14.41 8.14 13.89
N LEU A 35 -14.39 7.98 12.57
CA LEU A 35 -15.50 8.29 11.67
C LEU A 35 -16.72 7.41 11.99
N PHE A 36 -16.52 6.09 12.11
CA PHE A 36 -17.59 5.14 12.44
C PHE A 36 -18.17 5.40 13.83
N GLY A 37 -17.32 5.69 14.83
CA GLY A 37 -17.77 6.04 16.17
C GLY A 37 -18.65 7.29 16.18
N GLN A 38 -18.30 8.32 15.41
CA GLN A 38 -19.11 9.53 15.31
C GLN A 38 -20.42 9.28 14.53
N TYR A 39 -20.37 8.54 13.42
CA TYR A 39 -21.56 8.16 12.66
C TYR A 39 -22.57 7.45 13.56
N LYS A 40 -22.10 6.41 14.28
CA LYS A 40 -22.93 5.63 15.21
C LYS A 40 -23.56 6.51 16.29
N LYS A 41 -22.83 7.52 16.80
CA LYS A 41 -23.35 8.47 17.78
C LYS A 41 -24.47 9.37 17.21
N LEU A 42 -24.32 9.84 15.98
CA LEU A 42 -25.27 10.76 15.33
C LEU A 42 -26.55 10.04 14.87
N VAL A 43 -26.40 8.86 14.26
CA VAL A 43 -27.52 8.10 13.67
C VAL A 43 -28.15 7.13 14.68
N ASN A 44 -27.48 6.86 15.80
CA ASN A 44 -27.89 5.91 16.83
C ASN A 44 -28.16 4.49 16.29
N ARG A 45 -27.34 4.04 15.33
CA ARG A 45 -27.42 2.73 14.69
C ARG A 45 -26.04 2.12 14.47
N PHE A 46 -25.95 0.80 14.58
CA PHE A 46 -24.77 0.04 14.20
C PHE A 46 -25.07 -0.67 12.87
N GLU A 47 -24.43 -0.22 11.79
CA GLU A 47 -24.67 -0.74 10.44
C GLU A 47 -23.43 -0.64 9.54
N GLY A 48 -23.50 -1.25 8.36
CA GLY A 48 -22.41 -1.35 7.40
C GLY A 48 -22.12 -0.07 6.61
N VAL A 49 -22.02 1.09 7.26
CA VAL A 49 -21.83 2.39 6.57
C VAL A 49 -20.38 2.68 6.15
N LEU A 50 -19.40 1.98 6.74
CA LEU A 50 -17.98 2.13 6.39
C LEU A 50 -17.34 0.76 6.24
N THR A 51 -16.45 0.62 5.26
CA THR A 51 -15.53 -0.52 5.15
C THR A 51 -14.16 -0.16 5.75
N GLY A 52 -13.31 -1.17 6.01
CA GLY A 52 -12.03 -0.95 6.70
C GLY A 52 -12.16 -0.75 8.22
N LYS A 53 -13.30 -1.16 8.80
CA LYS A 53 -13.49 -1.21 10.27
C LYS A 53 -12.54 -2.24 10.89
N GLY A 54 -12.17 -2.01 12.15
CA GLY A 54 -11.41 -2.99 12.94
C GLY A 54 -12.22 -4.25 13.22
N LEU A 55 -11.50 -5.37 13.39
CA LEU A 55 -12.07 -6.72 13.44
C LEU A 55 -13.13 -6.90 14.53
N THR A 56 -12.94 -6.27 15.70
CA THR A 56 -13.84 -6.40 16.84
C THR A 56 -15.16 -5.62 16.70
N TYR A 57 -15.32 -4.82 15.64
CA TYR A 57 -16.52 -3.99 15.42
C TYR A 57 -16.99 -4.00 13.96
N GLY A 58 -17.00 -5.19 13.35
CA GLY A 58 -17.57 -5.41 12.01
C GLY A 58 -16.58 -5.21 10.86
N GLY A 59 -15.28 -5.31 11.15
CA GLY A 59 -14.22 -5.46 10.16
C GLY A 59 -14.22 -6.82 9.48
N SER A 60 -13.43 -6.96 8.44
CA SER A 60 -13.23 -8.22 7.72
C SER A 60 -11.76 -8.61 7.75
N LEU A 61 -11.48 -9.90 7.95
CA LEU A 61 -10.15 -10.46 7.77
C LEU A 61 -9.71 -10.26 6.31
N CYS A 62 -8.39 -10.20 6.08
CA CYS A 62 -7.80 -9.95 4.76
C CYS A 62 -8.07 -8.53 4.19
N ARG A 63 -8.88 -7.67 4.84
CA ARG A 63 -9.16 -6.32 4.29
C ARG A 63 -7.91 -5.46 4.15
N LYS A 64 -6.94 -5.63 5.06
CA LYS A 64 -5.68 -4.88 5.05
C LYS A 64 -4.81 -5.33 3.87
N GLU A 65 -4.77 -6.62 3.63
CA GLU A 65 -4.00 -7.30 2.60
C GLU A 65 -4.62 -7.18 1.19
N ALA A 66 -5.95 -7.06 1.13
CA ALA A 66 -6.78 -7.33 -0.05
C ALA A 66 -6.28 -6.70 -1.36
N THR A 67 -5.94 -5.40 -1.35
CA THR A 67 -5.54 -4.71 -2.58
C THR A 67 -4.19 -5.21 -3.08
N GLY A 68 -3.18 -5.30 -2.20
CA GLY A 68 -1.84 -5.77 -2.59
C GLY A 68 -1.86 -7.23 -3.01
N TYR A 69 -2.59 -8.07 -2.26
CA TYR A 69 -2.77 -9.48 -2.61
C TYR A 69 -3.49 -9.63 -3.95
N GLY A 70 -4.58 -8.89 -4.16
CA GLY A 70 -5.34 -8.89 -5.40
C GLY A 70 -4.49 -8.50 -6.63
N CYS A 71 -3.62 -7.49 -6.51
CA CYS A 71 -2.70 -7.11 -7.58
C CYS A 71 -1.77 -8.25 -7.98
N VAL A 72 -1.21 -8.96 -7.00
CA VAL A 72 -0.30 -10.08 -7.28
C VAL A 72 -1.06 -11.28 -7.84
N TYR A 73 -2.21 -11.61 -7.27
CA TYR A 73 -3.07 -12.67 -7.82
C TYR A 73 -3.46 -12.39 -9.27
N PHE A 74 -3.88 -11.17 -9.58
CA PHE A 74 -4.25 -10.81 -10.95
C PHE A 74 -3.06 -10.95 -11.92
N ALA A 75 -1.88 -10.48 -11.53
CA ALA A 75 -0.67 -10.63 -12.32
C ALA A 75 -0.26 -12.10 -12.51
N GLU A 76 -0.41 -12.92 -11.46
CA GLU A 76 -0.14 -14.35 -11.53
C GLU A 76 -1.08 -15.05 -12.52
N GLU A 77 -2.38 -14.83 -12.42
CA GLU A 77 -3.39 -15.40 -13.34
C GLU A 77 -3.11 -15.00 -14.80
N MET A 78 -2.74 -13.73 -15.04
CA MET A 78 -2.35 -13.26 -16.38
C MET A 78 -1.11 -13.98 -16.93
N LEU A 79 -0.14 -14.32 -16.07
CA LEU A 79 1.08 -15.01 -16.47
C LEU A 79 0.85 -16.51 -16.66
N GLN A 80 -0.02 -17.12 -15.85
CA GLN A 80 -0.37 -18.53 -15.96
C GLN A 80 -1.01 -18.84 -17.32
N GLU A 81 -1.88 -17.96 -17.85
CA GLU A 81 -2.43 -18.06 -19.21
C GLU A 81 -1.34 -18.07 -20.30
N ARG A 82 -0.15 -17.55 -19.98
CA ARG A 82 1.03 -17.52 -20.86
C ARG A 82 2.09 -18.55 -20.49
N ASN A 83 1.75 -19.56 -19.68
CA ASN A 83 2.67 -20.57 -19.17
C ASN A 83 3.90 -19.98 -18.46
N SER A 84 3.69 -18.90 -17.71
CA SER A 84 4.71 -18.20 -16.91
C SER A 84 4.24 -18.04 -15.46
N SER A 85 5.16 -17.70 -14.58
CA SER A 85 4.88 -17.40 -13.17
C SER A 85 5.76 -16.25 -12.66
N LEU A 86 5.44 -15.76 -11.46
CA LEU A 86 6.26 -14.79 -10.71
C LEU A 86 7.32 -15.45 -9.83
N GLU A 87 7.26 -16.77 -9.65
CA GLU A 87 8.20 -17.50 -8.81
C GLU A 87 9.65 -17.30 -9.28
N GLY A 88 10.53 -16.91 -8.35
CA GLY A 88 11.94 -16.60 -8.61
C GLY A 88 12.18 -15.31 -9.41
N LYS A 89 11.13 -14.61 -9.87
CA LYS A 89 11.24 -13.41 -10.70
C LYS A 89 11.49 -12.16 -9.86
N VAL A 90 12.36 -11.29 -10.37
CA VAL A 90 12.61 -9.97 -9.78
C VAL A 90 11.42 -9.05 -10.07
N CYS A 91 10.87 -8.44 -9.04
CA CYS A 91 9.74 -7.54 -9.13
C CYS A 91 10.09 -6.17 -8.55
N SER A 92 9.77 -5.10 -9.29
CA SER A 92 9.88 -3.73 -8.76
C SER A 92 8.53 -3.31 -8.20
N VAL A 93 8.51 -2.82 -6.97
CA VAL A 93 7.33 -2.28 -6.31
C VAL A 93 7.62 -0.82 -5.94
N SER A 94 6.71 0.09 -6.27
CA SER A 94 6.75 1.47 -5.76
C SER A 94 5.84 1.62 -4.55
N GLY A 95 6.07 2.67 -3.77
CA GLY A 95 5.32 2.93 -2.56
C GLY A 95 5.83 2.10 -1.38
N SER A 96 5.31 2.47 -0.22
CA SER A 96 5.61 1.84 1.08
C SER A 96 4.42 2.00 2.03
N GLY A 97 3.23 2.27 1.46
CA GLY A 97 1.96 2.27 2.17
C GLY A 97 1.33 0.88 2.16
N ASN A 98 0.07 0.82 2.59
CA ASN A 98 -0.67 -0.44 2.75
C ASN A 98 -0.61 -1.31 1.48
N VAL A 99 -0.96 -0.76 0.31
CA VAL A 99 -0.96 -1.54 -0.94
C VAL A 99 0.42 -2.12 -1.23
N ALA A 100 1.47 -1.30 -1.22
CA ALA A 100 2.84 -1.73 -1.53
C ALA A 100 3.38 -2.78 -0.54
N ILE A 101 3.17 -2.60 0.78
CA ILE A 101 3.61 -3.56 1.81
C ILE A 101 2.99 -4.93 1.55
N TYR A 102 1.69 -4.98 1.26
CA TYR A 102 0.98 -6.24 1.06
C TYR A 102 1.18 -6.84 -0.33
N THR A 103 1.51 -6.03 -1.34
CA THR A 103 2.05 -6.51 -2.62
C THR A 103 3.39 -7.23 -2.40
N ILE A 104 4.33 -6.60 -1.67
CA ILE A 104 5.63 -7.20 -1.32
C ILE A 104 5.43 -8.50 -0.54
N GLU A 105 4.55 -8.49 0.47
CA GLU A 105 4.23 -9.69 1.25
C GLU A 105 3.72 -10.84 0.37
N LYS A 106 2.76 -10.58 -0.52
CA LYS A 106 2.23 -11.64 -1.40
C LYS A 106 3.28 -12.14 -2.38
N LEU A 107 4.09 -11.25 -2.96
CA LEU A 107 5.20 -11.61 -3.84
C LEU A 107 6.18 -12.55 -3.14
N LEU A 108 6.56 -12.26 -1.89
CA LEU A 108 7.42 -13.12 -1.09
C LEU A 108 6.79 -14.50 -0.83
N GLN A 109 5.50 -14.55 -0.51
CA GLN A 109 4.77 -15.80 -0.25
C GLN A 109 4.74 -16.75 -1.46
N ILE A 110 4.72 -16.21 -2.69
CA ILE A 110 4.73 -17.01 -3.92
C ILE A 110 6.15 -17.21 -4.50
N GLY A 111 7.19 -16.88 -3.73
CA GLY A 111 8.59 -17.09 -4.11
C GLY A 111 9.15 -16.06 -5.11
N ALA A 112 8.44 -14.97 -5.38
CA ALA A 112 8.98 -13.84 -6.16
C ALA A 112 9.98 -13.02 -5.33
N LYS A 113 10.72 -12.14 -5.99
CA LYS A 113 11.78 -11.31 -5.38
C LYS A 113 11.46 -9.82 -5.54
N PRO A 114 10.67 -9.22 -4.64
CA PRO A 114 10.49 -7.77 -4.62
C PRO A 114 11.80 -7.09 -4.21
N VAL A 115 12.32 -6.18 -5.04
CA VAL A 115 13.65 -5.56 -4.83
C VAL A 115 13.61 -4.06 -4.57
N THR A 116 12.45 -3.41 -4.72
CA THR A 116 12.29 -1.98 -4.46
C THR A 116 11.09 -1.68 -3.56
N ALA A 117 11.15 -0.53 -2.90
CA ALA A 117 10.03 0.17 -2.29
C ALA A 117 10.33 1.68 -2.31
N SER A 118 9.32 2.54 -2.20
CA SER A 118 9.53 4.00 -2.22
C SER A 118 8.59 4.78 -1.31
N ASP A 119 8.94 6.02 -1.03
CA ASP A 119 8.02 7.02 -0.50
C ASP A 119 8.23 8.36 -1.21
N SER A 120 7.57 9.41 -0.74
CA SER A 120 7.67 10.75 -1.30
C SER A 120 9.08 11.33 -1.33
N ASN A 121 10.04 10.77 -0.57
CA ASN A 121 11.40 11.28 -0.45
C ASN A 121 12.43 10.51 -1.25
N GLY A 122 12.12 9.28 -1.69
CA GLY A 122 13.04 8.48 -2.49
C GLY A 122 12.63 7.01 -2.56
N MET A 123 13.53 6.19 -3.08
CA MET A 123 13.38 4.74 -3.14
C MET A 123 14.50 4.02 -2.41
N ILE A 124 14.23 2.78 -2.06
CA ILE A 124 15.23 1.80 -1.69
C ILE A 124 15.32 0.71 -2.77
N TYR A 125 16.52 0.18 -2.94
CA TYR A 125 16.81 -1.01 -3.74
C TYR A 125 17.57 -2.01 -2.89
N ASP A 126 16.99 -3.19 -2.68
CA ASP A 126 17.64 -4.33 -2.03
C ASP A 126 17.76 -5.47 -3.05
N LYS A 127 19.00 -5.73 -3.47
CA LYS A 127 19.30 -6.71 -4.54
C LYS A 127 18.92 -8.15 -4.15
N ASP A 128 18.90 -8.46 -2.86
CA ASP A 128 18.70 -9.82 -2.38
C ASP A 128 17.20 -10.09 -2.14
N SER A 129 16.47 -9.08 -1.67
CA SER A 129 14.99 -8.90 -1.64
C SER A 129 14.66 -7.93 -0.51
N ILE A 130 13.50 -7.26 -0.56
CA ILE A 130 13.01 -6.46 0.55
C ILE A 130 12.76 -7.31 1.80
N ASP A 131 13.29 -6.85 2.93
CA ASP A 131 13.03 -7.32 4.29
C ASP A 131 11.68 -6.76 4.76
N LEU A 132 10.64 -7.57 4.62
CA LEU A 132 9.25 -7.15 4.89
C LEU A 132 9.04 -6.71 6.34
N GLU A 133 9.65 -7.40 7.30
CA GLU A 133 9.45 -7.11 8.72
C GLU A 133 10.06 -5.77 9.09
N LEU A 134 11.28 -5.49 8.61
CA LEU A 134 11.90 -4.18 8.78
C LEU A 134 11.07 -3.07 8.11
N LEU A 135 10.57 -3.31 6.89
CA LEU A 135 9.73 -2.34 6.20
C LEU A 135 8.43 -2.03 6.98
N LYS A 136 7.74 -3.06 7.49
CA LYS A 136 6.54 -2.89 8.32
C LYS A 136 6.84 -2.16 9.62
N GLU A 137 7.94 -2.49 10.29
CA GLU A 137 8.34 -1.81 11.52
C GLU A 137 8.53 -0.31 11.27
N ILE A 138 9.28 0.07 10.23
CA ILE A 138 9.52 1.46 9.88
C ILE A 138 8.20 2.17 9.53
N LYS A 139 7.38 1.58 8.65
CA LYS A 139 6.23 2.28 8.07
C LYS A 139 4.98 2.25 8.93
N GLU A 140 4.69 1.13 9.60
CA GLU A 140 3.45 0.95 10.38
C GLU A 140 3.64 1.31 11.85
N ALA A 141 4.75 0.88 12.46
CA ALA A 141 5.01 1.10 13.89
C ALA A 141 5.68 2.45 14.16
N ARG A 142 6.87 2.69 13.59
CA ARG A 142 7.65 3.91 13.82
C ARG A 142 7.13 5.11 13.02
N ARG A 143 6.44 4.86 11.91
CA ARG A 143 6.00 5.87 10.93
C ARG A 143 7.16 6.69 10.36
N GLY A 144 8.29 6.03 10.14
CA GLY A 144 9.52 6.59 9.61
C GLY A 144 9.54 6.79 8.09
N ARG A 145 10.68 7.29 7.62
CA ARG A 145 10.99 7.50 6.20
C ARG A 145 11.67 6.26 5.61
N ILE A 146 11.46 6.02 4.31
CA ILE A 146 12.00 4.83 3.64
C ILE A 146 13.54 4.77 3.69
N LYS A 147 14.22 5.92 3.79
CA LYS A 147 15.69 5.99 3.95
C LYS A 147 16.21 5.24 5.18
N GLU A 148 15.40 5.13 6.24
CA GLU A 148 15.77 4.44 7.48
C GLU A 148 16.01 2.94 7.22
N TYR A 149 15.30 2.36 6.25
CA TYR A 149 15.51 0.97 5.85
C TYR A 149 16.94 0.73 5.40
N ALA A 150 17.51 1.62 4.57
CA ALA A 150 18.89 1.49 4.09
C ALA A 150 19.95 1.80 5.17
N LEU A 151 19.57 2.47 6.27
CA LEU A 151 20.46 2.66 7.42
C LEU A 151 20.59 1.38 8.24
N GLU A 152 19.50 0.62 8.40
CA GLU A 152 19.47 -0.63 9.17
C GLU A 152 19.86 -1.84 8.30
N LYS A 153 19.46 -1.86 7.04
CA LYS A 153 19.82 -2.86 6.03
C LYS A 153 20.88 -2.29 5.10
N THR A 154 22.14 -2.30 5.54
CA THR A 154 23.26 -1.67 4.83
C THR A 154 23.58 -2.28 3.45
N SER A 155 23.04 -3.46 3.14
CA SER A 155 23.10 -4.05 1.79
C SER A 155 22.18 -3.34 0.78
N ALA A 156 21.16 -2.64 1.26
CA ALA A 156 20.23 -1.88 0.44
C ALA A 156 20.76 -0.48 0.15
N LYS A 157 20.38 0.06 -1.01
CA LYS A 157 20.75 1.40 -1.46
C LYS A 157 19.54 2.32 -1.41
N TYR A 158 19.72 3.50 -0.83
CA TYR A 158 18.71 4.56 -0.88
C TYR A 158 19.06 5.56 -1.99
N THR A 159 18.05 5.95 -2.77
CA THR A 159 18.16 7.00 -3.79
C THR A 159 17.11 8.06 -3.51
N PRO A 160 17.50 9.30 -3.13
CA PRO A 160 16.55 10.39 -2.92
C PRO A 160 15.94 10.86 -4.25
N THR A 161 14.73 11.42 -4.19
CA THR A 161 14.00 11.92 -5.38
C THR A 161 14.76 12.98 -6.18
N GLU A 162 15.60 13.78 -5.53
CA GLU A 162 16.49 14.76 -6.20
C GLU A 162 17.51 14.12 -7.16
N ASN A 163 17.81 12.84 -6.97
CA ASN A 163 18.70 12.06 -7.83
C ASN A 163 17.94 11.22 -8.85
N TYR A 164 16.62 11.41 -8.98
CA TYR A 164 15.85 10.70 -10.00
C TYR A 164 16.16 11.26 -11.40
N PRO A 165 16.01 10.44 -12.44
CA PRO A 165 16.04 10.90 -13.82
C PRO A 165 15.07 12.07 -14.03
N LYS A 166 15.49 13.09 -14.77
CA LYS A 166 14.62 14.24 -15.06
C LYS A 166 13.38 13.79 -15.83
N GLY A 167 12.22 13.89 -15.19
CA GLY A 167 10.93 13.48 -15.77
C GLY A 167 10.65 11.98 -15.69
N GLY A 168 11.44 11.20 -14.94
CA GLY A 168 11.23 9.79 -14.69
C GLY A 168 11.30 9.44 -13.20
N ASN A 169 11.09 8.16 -12.90
CA ASN A 169 11.08 7.63 -11.53
C ASN A 169 12.06 6.47 -11.43
N ALA A 170 13.07 6.63 -10.57
CA ALA A 170 14.19 5.68 -10.46
C ALA A 170 13.76 4.26 -10.08
N VAL A 171 12.57 4.09 -9.47
CA VAL A 171 12.02 2.76 -9.16
C VAL A 171 11.88 1.90 -10.42
N TRP A 172 11.47 2.51 -11.54
CA TRP A 172 11.23 1.82 -12.80
C TRP A 172 12.51 1.57 -13.61
N HIS A 173 13.64 2.12 -13.15
CA HIS A 173 14.94 1.97 -13.81
C HIS A 173 15.71 0.76 -13.25
N VAL A 174 15.17 0.10 -12.22
CA VAL A 174 15.66 -1.18 -11.73
C VAL A 174 15.17 -2.29 -12.66
N PRO A 175 16.09 -3.06 -13.31
CA PRO A 175 15.70 -4.16 -14.17
C PRO A 175 14.84 -5.18 -13.40
N CYS A 176 13.64 -5.42 -13.91
CA CYS A 176 12.68 -6.35 -13.30
C CYS A 176 11.91 -7.13 -14.37
N PHE A 177 11.29 -8.22 -13.95
CA PHE A 177 10.38 -8.99 -14.77
C PHE A 177 8.95 -8.45 -14.72
N ALA A 178 8.52 -7.98 -13.54
CA ALA A 178 7.21 -7.38 -13.32
C ALA A 178 7.33 -6.11 -12.46
N ALA A 179 6.55 -5.09 -12.79
CA ALA A 179 6.49 -3.83 -12.07
C ALA A 179 5.10 -3.62 -11.46
N PHE A 180 5.06 -3.21 -10.19
CA PHE A 180 3.84 -2.99 -9.41
C PHE A 180 3.78 -1.53 -8.92
N PRO A 181 3.20 -0.61 -9.73
CA PRO A 181 2.92 0.76 -9.31
C PRO A 181 1.85 0.79 -8.22
N SER A 182 2.26 1.16 -7.00
CA SER A 182 1.42 1.11 -5.79
C SER A 182 1.58 2.36 -4.92
N ALA A 183 1.94 3.50 -5.51
CA ALA A 183 2.16 4.75 -4.78
C ALA A 183 1.08 5.81 -5.04
N THR A 184 1.06 6.41 -6.23
CA THR A 184 0.18 7.54 -6.58
C THR A 184 -0.08 7.56 -8.09
N GLU A 185 -1.05 8.34 -8.53
CA GLU A 185 -1.26 8.62 -9.95
C GLU A 185 -0.02 9.23 -10.63
N ASN A 186 0.11 8.99 -11.94
CA ASN A 186 1.20 9.52 -12.79
C ASN A 186 2.63 9.17 -12.32
N GLU A 187 2.81 8.06 -11.60
CA GLU A 187 4.12 7.67 -11.06
C GLU A 187 5.05 6.97 -12.05
N LEU A 188 4.54 6.58 -13.22
CA LEU A 188 5.27 5.94 -14.32
C LEU A 188 5.04 6.74 -15.60
N SER A 189 6.11 7.28 -16.17
CA SER A 189 6.09 8.11 -17.38
C SER A 189 6.46 7.31 -18.63
N VAL A 190 6.30 7.92 -19.82
CA VAL A 190 6.78 7.32 -21.08
C VAL A 190 8.30 7.10 -21.09
N LEU A 191 9.07 7.91 -20.33
CA LEU A 191 10.51 7.71 -20.19
C LEU A 191 10.85 6.45 -19.38
N ASP A 192 9.94 6.02 -18.50
CA ASP A 192 10.12 4.88 -17.62
C ASP A 192 9.66 3.54 -18.23
N ALA A 193 8.86 3.58 -19.31
CA ALA A 193 8.25 2.44 -19.99
C ALA A 193 9.12 1.88 -21.12
#